data_AF-K3WQA0-F1
#
_entry.id   AF-K3WQA0-F1
#
_cell.length_a   1.000
_cell.length_b   1.000
_cell.length_c   1.000
_cell.angle_alpha   90.00
_cell.angle_beta   90.00
_cell.angle_gamma   90.00
#
_symmetry.space_group_name_H-M   'P 1'
#
loop_
_entity.id
_entity.type
_entity.pdbx_description
1 polymer ?
#
loop_
_entity_poly.entity_id
_entity_poly.type
_entity_poly.pdbx_seq_one_letter_code
_entity_poly.pdbx_strand_id
1 'polypeptide(L)' 'MGTRVYVGGLPRDATSREIQDGFSRYGHVSNIWVARNPPGFAFVHDGAVGWIFSSPLLHR' A
#
# COMPACT_ATOMS: atom_id res chain seq x y z
N MET A 1 -12.62 -7.47 5.39
CA MET A 1 -11.57 -7.53 6.43
C MET A 1 -10.36 -6.83 5.83
N GLY A 2 -10.00 -5.63 6.29
CA GLY A 2 -8.89 -4.88 5.69
C GLY A 2 -7.56 -5.32 6.30
N THR A 3 -6.59 -5.68 5.47
CA THR A 3 -5.27 -6.10 5.93
C THR A 3 -4.41 -4.87 6.20
N ARG A 4 -3.83 -4.76 7.40
CA ARG A 4 -2.83 -3.73 7.73
C ARG A 4 -1.46 -4.37 7.79
N VAL A 5 -0.55 -3.90 6.93
CA VAL A 5 0.84 -4.36 6.85
C VAL A 5 1.75 -3.31 7.46
N TYR A 6 2.68 -3.75 8.31
CA TYR A 6 3.78 -2.94 8.83
C TYR A 6 5.01 -3.12 7.94
N VAL A 7 5.68 -2.02 7.61
CA VAL A 7 6.91 -2.02 6.83
C VAL A 7 7.95 -1.23 7.59
N GLY A 8 9.04 -1.89 7.99
CA GLY A 8 10.16 -1.28 8.70
C GLY A 8 11.45 -1.29 7.87
N GLY A 9 12.46 -0.55 8.32
CA GLY A 9 13.75 -0.47 7.63
C GLY A 9 13.72 0.40 6.37
N LEU A 10 12.75 1.31 6.28
CA LEU A 10 12.61 2.20 5.14
C LEU A 10 13.69 3.30 5.19
N PRO A 11 14.18 3.77 4.02
CA PRO A 11 14.96 4.99 3.92
C PRO A 11 14.26 6.18 4.61
N ARG A 12 15.02 7.15 5.12
CA ARG A 12 14.46 8.33 5.82
C ARG A 12 13.60 9.20 4.89
N ASP A 13 13.92 9.16 3.61
CA ASP A 13 13.31 9.86 2.50
C ASP A 13 12.23 9.03 1.77
N ALA A 14 11.95 7.81 2.26
CA ALA A 14 10.94 6.95 1.67
C ALA A 14 9.58 7.66 1.54
N THR A 15 9.00 7.55 0.35
CA THR A 15 7.73 8.17 0.00
C THR A 15 6.62 7.13 -0.07
N SER A 16 5.37 7.58 0.10
CA SER A 16 4.21 6.71 -0.12
C SER A 16 4.17 6.13 -1.54
N ARG A 17 4.71 6.85 -2.53
CA ARG A 17 4.77 6.41 -3.93
C ARG A 17 5.73 5.24 -4.13
N GLU A 18 6.93 5.28 -3.56
CA GLU A 18 7.90 4.18 -3.65
C GLU A 18 7.38 2.91 -2.96
N ILE A 19 6.69 3.08 -1.83
CA ILE A 19 6.00 1.99 -1.15
C ILE A 19 4.90 1.44 -2.07
N GLN A 20 4.04 2.29 -2.64
CA GLN A 20 2.99 1.85 -3.55
C GLN A 20 3.53 1.07 -4.76
N ASP A 21 4.60 1.55 -5.37
CA ASP A 21 5.26 0.91 -6.51
C ASP A 21 5.83 -0.47 -6.13
N GLY A 22 6.50 -0.57 -4.97
CA GLY A 22 6.98 -1.84 -4.44
C GLY A 22 5.86 -2.85 -4.15
N PHE A 23 4.70 -2.38 -3.71
CA PHE A 23 3.52 -3.23 -3.47
C PHE A 23 2.66 -3.51 -4.71
N SER A 24 2.93 -2.85 -5.85
CA SER A 24 2.15 -2.99 -7.09
C SER A 24 1.99 -4.44 -7.57
N ARG A 25 3.01 -5.29 -7.32
CA ARG A 25 2.98 -6.72 -7.67
C ARG A 25 2.05 -7.57 -6.80
N TYR A 26 1.73 -7.12 -5.58
CA TYR A 26 0.91 -7.85 -4.62
C TYR A 26 -0.56 -7.42 -4.63
N GLY A 27 -0.84 -6.24 -5.19
CA GLY A 27 -2.19 -5.71 -5.30
C GLY A 27 -2.23 -4.21 -5.03
N HIS A 28 -3.41 -3.63 -5.15
CA HIS A 28 -3.56 -2.21 -4.90
C HIS A 28 -3.56 -1.89 -3.40
N VAL A 29 -2.66 -1.00 -2.99
CA VAL A 29 -2.66 -0.41 -1.66
C VAL A 29 -3.44 0.89 -1.69
N SER A 30 -4.48 0.98 -0.86
CA SER A 30 -5.41 2.12 -0.88
C SER A 30 -5.01 3.23 0.09
N ASN A 31 -4.30 2.91 1.17
CA ASN A 31 -3.88 3.88 2.17
C ASN A 31 -2.46 3.59 2.65
N ILE A 32 -1.54 4.54 2.46
CA ILE A 32 -0.14 4.44 2.87
C ILE A 32 0.16 5.60 3.79
N TRP A 33 0.55 5.29 5.02
CA TRP A 33 1.02 6.28 5.98
C TRP A 33 2.49 6.03 6.26
N VAL A 34 3.33 7.03 5.97
CA VAL A 34 4.77 6.98 6.23
C VAL A 34 5.08 7.78 7.49
N ALA A 35 5.72 7.14 8.46
CA ALA A 35 6.15 7.82 9.66
C ALA A 35 7.30 8.77 9.37
N ARG A 36 7.12 10.04 9.74
CA ARG A 36 8.17 11.07 9.64
C ARG A 36 8.90 11.29 10.96
N ASN A 37 8.26 10.93 12.09
CA ASN A 37 8.83 11.07 13.42
C ASN A 37 8.27 10.00 14.39
N PRO A 38 9.04 8.94 14.73
CA PRO A 38 10.37 8.64 14.20
C PRO A 38 10.31 8.18 12.73
N PRO A 39 11.34 8.47 11.90
CA PRO A 39 11.40 8.00 10.52
C PRO A 39 11.76 6.51 10.42
N GLY A 40 11.45 5.89 9.28
CA GLY A 40 11.94 4.54 8.93
C GLY A 40 10.90 3.42 8.97
N PHE A 41 9.62 3.75 9.17
CA PHE A 41 8.52 2.79 9.09
C PHE A 41 7.27 3.36 8.43
N ALA A 42 6.42 2.48 7.92
CA ALA A 42 5.15 2.82 7.32
C ALA A 42 4.08 1.78 7.62
N PHE A 43 2.82 2.22 7.56
CA PHE A 43 1.65 1.36 7.58
C PHE A 43 0.94 1.40 6.23
N VAL A 44 0.54 0.22 5.77
CA VAL A 44 -0.07 -0.03 4.46
C VAL A 44 -1.42 -0.70 4.70
N HIS A 45 -2.48 -0.20 4.09
CA HIS A 45 -3.81 -0.80 4.15
C HIS A 45 -4.27 -1.27 2.77
N ASP A 46 -4.58 -2.56 2.67
CA ASP A 46 -5.26 -3.14 1.51
C ASP A 46 -6.76 -2.81 1.64
N GLY A 47 -7.28 -2.06 0.66
CA GLY A 47 -8.70 -1.77 0.55
C GLY A 47 -9.29 -2.55 -0.62
N ALA A 48 -9.50 -3.84 -0.45
CA ALA A 48 -10.27 -4.64 -1.39
C ALA A 48 -11.76 -4.27 -1.32
N VAL A 49 -12.20 -3.35 -2.18
CA VAL A 49 -13.57 -3.32 -2.73
C VAL A 49 -13.60 -2.60 -4.08
N GLY A 50 -12.79 -1.55 -4.33
CA GLY A 50 -12.85 -0.81 -5.61
C GLY A 50 -12.21 -1.49 -6.84
N TRP A 51 -11.11 -2.22 -6.64
CA TRP A 51 -10.30 -2.81 -7.74
C TRP A 51 -10.92 -4.06 -8.34
N ILE A 52 -11.66 -4.81 -7.54
CA ILE A 52 -12.33 -6.03 -7.96
C ILE A 52 -13.45 -5.67 -8.95
N PHE A 53 -14.19 -4.58 -8.69
CA PHE A 53 -15.25 -4.10 -9.61
C PHE A 53 -14.72 -3.29 -10.80
N SER A 54 -13.49 -2.76 -10.74
CA SER A 54 -12.86 -2.05 -11.87
C SER A 54 -12.02 -2.96 -12.78
N SER A 55 -11.92 -4.25 -12.47
CA SER A 55 -11.21 -5.22 -13.31
C SER A 55 -12.03 -5.56 -14.55
N PRO A 56 -11.56 -5.28 -15.79
CA PRO A 56 -12.26 -5.66 -17.01
C PRO A 56 -12.45 -7.18 -17.15
N LEU A 57 -11.66 -7.96 -16.41
CA LEU A 57 -11.68 -9.42 -16.38
C LEU A 57 -12.85 -10.01 -15.58
N LEU A 58 -13.53 -9.22 -14.73
CA LEU A 58 -14.68 -9.69 -13.95
C LEU A 58 -16.01 -9.58 -14.72
N HIS A 59 -16.02 -8.87 -15.85
CA HIS A 59 -17.19 -8.72 -16.72
C HIS A 59 -17.17 -9.69 -17.91
N ARG A 60 -16.41 -10.79 -17.79
CA ARG A 60 -16.39 -11.89 -18.76
C ARG A 60 -16.97 -13.16 -18.16
#